data_AF-A0A2S9FFZ0-F1
#
_entry.id   AF-A0A2S9FFZ0-F1
#
_cell.length_a   1.000
_cell.length_b   1.000
_cell.length_c   1.000
_cell.angle_alpha   90.00
_cell.angle_beta   90.00
_cell.angle_gamma   90.00
#
_symmetry.space_group_name_H-M   'P 1'
#
loop_
_entity.id
_entity.type
_entity.pdbx_description
1 polymer ?
#
loop_
_entity_poly.entity_id
_entity_poly.type
_entity_poly.pdbx_seq_one_letter_code
_entity_poly.pdbx_strand_id
1 'polypeptide(L)'
;MRIREGHLVSDAAEGPIGFRTRLLGYIGLTKPRVIELLLVTTIPAMLLANRGTVDPLLILNTLVGGLLAAAGANTLNCVADADIDKKMKRTE
;
A
#
# COMPACT_ATOMS: atom_id res chain seq x y z
N MET A 1 -31.20 2.86 41.48
CA MET A 1 -30.12 2.04 42.06
C MET A 1 -29.80 0.94 41.04
N ARG A 2 -29.13 1.23 39.92
CA ARG A 2 -27.66 1.25 39.68
C ARG A 2 -26.96 -0.02 40.17
N ILE A 3 -26.60 -0.93 39.27
CA ILE A 3 -25.32 -1.70 39.16
C ILE A 3 -25.25 -2.22 37.71
N ARG A 4 -24.65 -1.45 36.78
CA ARG A 4 -23.28 -1.60 36.22
C ARG A 4 -23.13 -2.67 35.13
N GLU A 5 -23.31 -2.20 33.90
CA GLU A 5 -22.54 -2.60 32.72
C GLU A 5 -21.03 -2.40 32.96
N GLY A 6 -20.19 -3.22 32.32
CA GLY A 6 -18.79 -2.89 32.06
C GLY A 6 -17.76 -3.92 32.54
N HIS A 7 -16.77 -4.17 31.67
CA HIS A 7 -15.51 -4.88 31.92
C HIS A 7 -15.48 -6.41 31.80
N LEU A 8 -15.97 -6.96 30.70
CA LEU A 8 -15.32 -8.13 30.08
C LEU A 8 -15.01 -7.88 28.60
N VAL A 9 -14.74 -6.63 28.23
CA VAL A 9 -13.78 -6.41 27.15
C VAL A 9 -12.46 -6.86 27.76
N SER A 10 -12.10 -8.10 27.44
CA SER A 10 -10.78 -8.64 27.65
C SER A 10 -9.80 -7.57 27.20
N ASP A 11 -9.16 -6.95 28.18
CA ASP A 11 -7.95 -6.16 28.04
C ASP A 11 -6.88 -7.15 27.57
N ALA A 12 -7.03 -7.61 26.33
CA ALA A 12 -6.09 -8.46 25.63
C ALA A 12 -4.89 -7.57 25.40
N ALA A 13 -3.99 -7.57 26.40
CA ALA A 13 -2.75 -6.85 26.49
C ALA A 13 -2.28 -6.37 25.10
N GLU A 14 -2.49 -5.09 24.79
CA GLU A 14 -1.85 -4.41 23.68
C GLU A 14 -0.35 -4.31 24.00
N GLY A 15 0.35 -5.44 23.85
CA GLY A 15 1.80 -5.44 23.78
C GLY A 15 2.23 -4.54 22.61
N PRO A 16 3.36 -3.83 22.72
CA PRO A 16 3.81 -2.93 21.67
C PRO A 16 3.88 -3.69 20.34
N ILE A 17 3.18 -3.15 19.33
CA ILE A 17 3.20 -3.71 17.97
C ILE A 17 4.66 -3.83 17.54
N GLY A 18 5.13 -5.07 17.36
CA GLY A 18 6.54 -5.33 17.02
C GLY A 18 6.94 -4.56 15.77
N PHE A 19 8.18 -4.06 15.73
CA PHE A 19 8.71 -3.27 14.61
C PHE A 19 8.44 -3.93 13.24
N ARG A 20 8.59 -5.26 13.17
CA ARG A 20 8.28 -6.05 11.97
C ARG A 20 6.83 -5.92 11.52
N THR A 21 5.88 -5.98 12.44
CA THR A 21 4.44 -5.86 12.16
C THR A 21 4.09 -4.46 11.65
N ARG A 22 4.69 -3.42 12.24
CA ARG A 22 4.52 -2.04 11.75
C ARG A 22 5.07 -1.87 10.33
N LEU A 23 6.27 -2.40 10.07
CA LEU A 23 6.88 -2.36 8.74
C LEU A 23 6.03 -3.10 7.69
N LEU A 24 5.55 -4.30 8.02
CA LEU A 24 4.62 -5.06 7.17
C LEU A 24 3.32 -4.29 6.92
N GLY A 25 2.83 -3.55 7.93
CA GLY A 25 1.69 -2.65 7.79
C GLY A 25 1.93 -1.57 6.74
N TYR A 26 3.05 -0.84 6.84
CA TYR A 26 3.41 0.17 5.84
C TYR A 26 3.58 -0.39 4.42
N ILE A 27 4.18 -1.59 4.28
CA ILE A 27 4.29 -2.28 3.00
C ILE A 27 2.91 -2.72 2.47
N GLY A 28 1.98 -3.08 3.36
CA GLY A 28 0.60 -3.41 2.99
C GLY A 28 -0.13 -2.22 2.36
N LEU A 29 0.09 -0.99 2.87
CA LEU A 29 -0.54 0.21 2.35
C LEU A 29 -0.12 0.54 0.91
N THR A 30 1.11 0.21 0.51
CA THR A 30 1.61 0.52 -0.84
C THR A 30 1.00 -0.38 -1.92
N LYS A 31 0.29 -1.45 -1.55
CA LYS A 31 -0.34 -2.41 -2.48
C LYS A 31 0.65 -2.90 -3.54
N PRO A 32 1.68 -3.67 -3.16
CA PRO A 32 2.83 -4.00 -4.02
C PRO A 32 2.43 -4.67 -5.34
N ARG A 33 1.37 -5.47 -5.33
CA ARG A 33 0.84 -6.14 -6.53
C ARG A 33 0.30 -5.16 -7.58
N VAL A 34 -0.25 -4.02 -7.17
CA VAL A 34 -0.72 -2.97 -8.10
C VAL A 34 0.49 -2.29 -8.75
N ILE A 35 1.52 -2.00 -7.95
CA ILE A 35 2.73 -1.37 -8.45
C ILE A 35 3.47 -2.28 -9.43
N GLU A 36 3.56 -3.58 -9.12
CA GLU A 36 4.14 -4.59 -10.02
C GLU A 36 3.46 -4.59 -11.40
N LEU A 37 2.13 -4.62 -11.44
CA LEU A 37 1.36 -4.57 -12.70
C LEU A 37 1.66 -3.30 -13.51
N LEU A 38 1.86 -2.17 -12.82
CA LEU A 38 2.21 -0.89 -13.44
C LEU A 38 3.65 -0.89 -13.98
N LEU A 39 4.61 -1.40 -13.20
CA LEU A 39 6.01 -1.45 -13.59
C LEU A 39 6.28 -2.42 -14.74
N VAL A 40 5.65 -3.59 -14.74
CA VAL A 40 5.77 -4.59 -15.81
C VAL A 40 5.30 -4.03 -17.16
N THR A 41 4.25 -3.20 -17.17
CA THR A 41 3.74 -2.58 -18.40
C THR A 41 4.60 -1.38 -18.86
N THR A 42 5.36 -0.76 -17.96
CA THR A 42 6.24 0.37 -18.28
C THR A 42 7.43 -0.04 -19.15
N ILE A 43 8.00 -1.22 -18.89
CA ILE A 43 9.16 -1.75 -19.63
C ILE A 43 8.89 -1.87 -21.15
N PRO A 44 7.86 -2.59 -21.63
CA PRO A 44 7.59 -2.70 -23.05
C PRO A 44 7.22 -1.35 -23.69
N ALA A 45 6.58 -0.43 -22.94
CA ALA A 45 6.30 0.92 -23.43
C ALA A 45 7.58 1.72 -23.72
N MET A 46 8.57 1.66 -22.81
CA MET A 46 9.87 2.33 -23.02
C MET A 46 10.66 1.73 -24.18
N LEU A 47 10.67 0.39 -24.30
CA LEU A 47 11.34 -0.30 -25.41
C LEU A 47 10.67 0.02 -26.75
N LEU A 48 9.35 0.14 -26.79
CA LEU A 48 8.61 0.51 -27.99
C LEU A 48 8.84 1.98 -28.39
N ALA A 49 8.96 2.87 -27.40
CA ALA A 49 9.15 4.31 -27.62
C ALA A 49 10.48 4.61 -28.32
N ASN A 50 11.55 3.87 -27.99
CA ASN A 50 12.87 4.09 -28.59
C ASN A 50 13.29 2.89 -29.47
N ARG A 51 13.00 2.99 -30.77
CA ARG A 51 13.33 1.95 -31.76
C ARG A 51 14.81 2.01 -32.11
N GLY A 52 15.67 1.38 -31.30
CA GLY A 52 17.05 1.07 -31.70
C GLY A 52 18.11 1.13 -30.60
N THR A 53 17.85 1.82 -29.49
CA THR A 53 18.77 1.87 -28.35
C THR A 53 18.04 1.62 -27.03
N VAL A 54 18.58 0.68 -26.25
CA VAL A 54 18.08 0.38 -24.91
C VAL A 54 19.07 1.00 -23.93
N ASP A 55 18.58 1.88 -23.07
CA ASP A 55 19.34 2.45 -21.95
C ASP A 55 18.84 1.80 -20.63
N PRO A 56 19.58 0.84 -20.07
CA PRO A 56 19.19 0.15 -18.84
C PRO A 56 19.15 1.09 -17.62
N LEU A 57 19.98 2.13 -17.58
CA LEU A 57 19.99 3.08 -16.46
C LEU A 57 18.74 3.96 -16.49
N LEU A 58 18.31 4.38 -17.68
CA LEU A 58 17.06 5.12 -17.85
C LEU A 58 15.84 4.28 -17.43
N ILE A 59 15.81 3.00 -17.82
CA ILE A 59 14.75 2.08 -17.42
C ILE A 59 14.75 1.92 -15.89
N LEU A 60 15.91 1.69 -15.28
CA LEU A 60 16.02 1.54 -13.83
C LEU A 60 15.54 2.80 -13.09
N ASN A 61 15.99 3.98 -13.50
CA ASN A 61 15.57 5.25 -12.91
C ASN A 61 14.06 5.46 -13.04
N THR A 62 13.48 5.11 -14.19
CA THR A 62 12.03 5.20 -14.42
C THR A 62 11.26 4.23 -13.52
N LEU A 63 11.73 2.99 -13.38
CA LEU A 63 11.08 2.00 -12.53
C LEU A 63 11.14 2.39 -11.05
N VAL A 64 12.28 2.92 -10.58
CA VAL A 64 12.42 3.41 -9.21
C VAL A 64 11.52 4.62 -8.96
N GLY A 65 11.51 5.60 -9.87
CA GLY A 65 10.61 6.75 -9.77
C GLY A 65 9.14 6.36 -9.81
N GLY A 66 8.77 5.44 -10.70
CA GLY A 66 7.42 4.90 -10.81
C GLY A 66 6.97 4.14 -9.57
N LEU A 67 7.86 3.34 -8.97
CA LEU A 67 7.61 2.65 -7.71
C LEU A 67 7.29 3.65 -6.59
N LEU A 68 8.11 4.69 -6.44
CA LEU A 68 7.94 5.72 -5.41
C LEU A 68 6.63 6.51 -5.63
N ALA A 69 6.35 6.92 -6.87
CA ALA A 69 5.15 7.66 -7.22
C ALA A 69 3.88 6.82 -6.96
N ALA A 70 3.86 5.55 -7.39
CA ALA A 70 2.72 4.66 -7.22
C ALA A 70 2.50 4.29 -5.75
N ALA A 71 3.58 4.07 -4.98
CA ALA A 71 3.50 3.83 -3.54
C ALA A 71 2.91 5.03 -2.80
N GLY A 72 3.33 6.25 -3.14
CA GLY A 72 2.78 7.49 -2.60
C GLY A 72 1.30 7.64 -2.92
N ALA A 73 0.91 7.47 -4.19
CA ALA A 73 -0.48 7.57 -4.61
C ALA A 73 -1.40 6.56 -3.89
N ASN A 74 -0.99 5.29 -3.78
CA ASN A 74 -1.77 4.27 -3.07
C ASN A 74 -1.92 4.59 -1.58
N THR A 75 -0.86 5.07 -0.94
CA THR A 75 -0.89 5.46 0.47
C THR A 75 -1.84 6.64 0.69
N LEU A 76 -1.77 7.64 -0.19
CA LEU A 76 -2.66 8.81 -0.13
C LEU A 76 -4.12 8.42 -0.36
N ASN A 77 -4.40 7.52 -1.30
CA ASN A 77 -5.76 7.01 -1.52
C ASN A 77 -6.29 6.32 -0.26
N CYS A 78 -5.49 5.47 0.39
CA CYS A 78 -5.89 4.83 1.65
C CYS A 78 -6.12 5.82 2.80
N VAL A 79 -5.42 6.96 2.82
CA VAL A 79 -5.65 8.02 3.82
C VAL A 79 -6.93 8.79 3.50
N ALA A 80 -7.15 9.14 2.22
CA ALA A 80 -8.32 9.87 1.79
C ALA A 80 -9.61 9.06 1.96
N ASP A 81 -9.56 7.76 1.70
CA ASP A 81 -10.71 6.86 1.77
C ASP A 81 -10.94 6.28 3.18
N ALA A 82 -10.15 6.66 4.18
CA ALA A 82 -10.16 6.05 5.52
C ALA A 82 -11.49 6.16 6.27
N ASP A 83 -12.30 7.18 5.98
CA ASP A 83 -13.64 7.36 6.54
C ASP A 83 -14.72 6.62 5.74
N ILE A 84 -14.53 6.53 4.42
CA ILE A 84 -15.39 5.80 3.48
C ILE A 84 -15.26 4.29 3.72
N ASP A 85 -14.04 3.78 3.85
CA ASP A 85 -13.72 2.36 4.07
C ASP A 85 -14.42 1.79 5.31
N LYS A 86 -14.68 2.62 6.33
CA LYS A 86 -15.40 2.23 7.56
C LYS A 86 -16.88 1.95 7.34
N LYS A 87 -17.47 2.53 6.29
CA LYS A 87 -18.90 2.41 5.97
C LYS A 87 -19.16 1.36 4.89
N MET A 88 -18.12 0.76 4.32
CA MET A 88 -18.27 -0.25 3.28
C MET A 88 -18.82 -1.56 3.85
N LYS A 89 -19.91 -2.07 3.27
CA LYS A 89 -20.37 -3.45 3.51
C LYS A 89 -19.26 -4.41 3.07
N ARG A 90 -18.82 -5.27 3.99
CA ARG A 90 -17.94 -6.39 3.62
C ARG A 90 -18.74 -7.38 2.78
N THR A 91 -18.17 -7.79 1.65
CA THR A 91 -18.75 -8.87 0.83
C THR A 91 -18.56 -10.20 1.54
N GLU A 92 -19.59 -11.04 1.51
CA GLU A 92 -19.56 -12.44 1.98
C GLU A 92 -18.96 -13.36 0.92
#